data_AF-A0A4Y2DU76-F1
#
_entry.id   AF-A0A4Y2DU76-F1
#
_cell.length_a   1.000
_cell.length_b   1.000
_cell.length_c   1.000
_cell.angle_alpha   90.00
_cell.angle_beta   90.00
_cell.angle_gamma   90.00
#
_symmetry.space_group_name_H-M   'P 1'
#
loop_
_entity.id
_entity.type
_entity.pdbx_description
1 polymer ?
#
loop_
_entity_poly.entity_id
_entity_poly.type
_entity_poly.pdbx_seq_one_letter_code
_entity_poly.pdbx_strand_id
1 'polypeptide(L)'
;MKTNYAITTKALLERVYMDIWGPAPVKSLGGNLYFLSIIDDFSRKIDVYIIKRKSEVLECFKKYLYRSERELNVKLKCVRTDNGLKFCSNAFEQLLSGLGIKMERTSVYTPAQNGVAERFNRPAVEGIRSMLQDSGLKPQFWAEALLTFVHVKNRCVHKLTGNKTPIEIWTGSRPSVRHFRIFGSLAHVYIPSERRNKLQP
;
A
#
# COMPACT_ATOMS: atom_id res chain seq x y z
N MET A 1 3.88 6.41 -25.75
CA MET A 1 3.56 7.72 -25.14
C MET A 1 3.60 7.63 -23.62
N LYS A 2 4.56 8.29 -22.96
CA LYS A 2 4.59 8.39 -21.49
C LYS A 2 3.54 9.43 -21.07
N THR A 3 2.35 8.99 -20.66
CA THR A 3 1.41 9.88 -19.96
C THR A 3 2.08 10.29 -18.64
N ASN A 4 2.61 11.51 -18.59
CA ASN A 4 3.09 12.14 -17.36
C ASN A 4 1.87 12.42 -16.49
N TYR A 5 1.63 11.59 -15.48
CA TYR A 5 0.66 11.93 -14.45
C TYR A 5 1.23 13.06 -13.60
N ALA A 6 0.47 14.14 -13.49
CA ALA A 6 0.75 15.23 -12.57
C ALA A 6 0.02 14.98 -11.25
N ILE A 7 0.56 15.52 -10.17
CA ILE A 7 -0.20 15.69 -8.93
C ILE A 7 -1.34 16.66 -9.23
N THR A 8 -2.57 16.25 -8.94
CA THR A 8 -3.78 17.05 -9.22
C THR A 8 -4.32 17.74 -7.98
N THR A 9 -3.91 17.27 -6.80
CA THR A 9 -4.28 17.82 -5.49
C THR A 9 -3.26 18.84 -4.99
N LYS A 10 -3.68 19.65 -4.01
CA LYS A 10 -2.85 20.68 -3.37
C LYS A 10 -2.50 20.34 -1.92
N ALA A 11 -3.16 19.34 -1.32
CA ALA A 11 -2.93 18.93 0.06
C ALA A 11 -3.06 17.42 0.28
N LEU A 12 -2.51 16.95 1.40
CA LEU A 12 -2.69 15.59 1.91
C LEU A 12 -4.17 15.26 2.09
N LEU A 13 -4.56 14.01 1.80
CA LEU A 13 -5.93 13.50 1.93
C LEU A 13 -7.00 14.25 1.12
N GLU A 14 -6.59 15.07 0.15
CA GLU A 14 -7.55 15.66 -0.78
C GLU A 14 -8.12 14.61 -1.75
N ARG A 15 -7.27 13.67 -2.18
CA ARG A 15 -7.67 12.51 -2.99
C ARG A 15 -6.76 11.33 -2.71
N VAL A 16 -7.36 10.15 -2.56
CA VAL A 16 -6.64 8.87 -2.56
C VAL A 16 -7.11 7.99 -3.71
N TYR A 17 -6.19 7.21 -4.28
CA TYR A 17 -6.48 6.17 -5.26
C TYR A 17 -6.47 4.82 -4.58
N MET A 18 -7.42 3.97 -4.94
CA MET A 18 -7.50 2.61 -4.41
C MET A 18 -7.53 1.60 -5.55
N ASP A 19 -6.79 0.51 -5.40
CA ASP A 19 -6.81 -0.64 -6.30
C ASP A 19 -6.48 -1.94 -5.57
N ILE A 20 -7.05 -3.06 -6.02
CA ILE A 20 -6.80 -4.39 -5.48
C ILE A 20 -6.05 -5.21 -6.51
N TRP A 21 -4.91 -5.73 -6.09
CA TRP A 21 -4.20 -6.74 -6.87
C TRP A 21 -4.53 -8.15 -6.38
N GLY A 22 -4.64 -9.08 -7.33
CA GLY A 22 -4.75 -10.51 -7.10
C GLY A 22 -5.90 -11.18 -7.88
N PRO A 23 -6.08 -12.50 -7.75
CA PRO A 23 -5.40 -13.36 -6.77
C PRO A 23 -3.93 -13.61 -7.10
N ALA A 24 -3.10 -13.74 -6.07
CA ALA A 24 -1.73 -14.23 -6.15
C ALA A 24 -1.71 -15.70 -6.59
N PRO A 25 -0.70 -16.14 -7.34
CA PRO A 25 -0.57 -17.56 -7.74
C PRO A 25 -0.26 -18.49 -6.56
N VAL A 26 0.27 -17.94 -5.45
CA VAL A 26 0.64 -18.70 -4.24
C VAL A 26 0.12 -17.95 -3.02
N LYS A 27 -0.44 -18.68 -2.05
CA LYS A 27 -0.84 -18.09 -0.76
C LYS A 27 0.38 -17.57 -0.01
N SER A 28 0.26 -16.40 0.61
CA SER A 28 1.31 -15.90 1.50
C SER A 28 1.47 -16.82 2.74
N LEU A 29 2.49 -16.62 3.56
CA LEU A 29 2.62 -17.31 4.86
C LEU A 29 1.37 -17.15 5.74
N GLY A 30 0.80 -15.94 5.79
CA GLY A 30 -0.48 -15.67 6.46
C GLY A 30 -1.75 -16.21 5.77
N GLY A 31 -1.63 -16.94 4.66
CA GLY A 31 -2.75 -17.49 3.90
C GLY A 31 -3.50 -16.46 3.03
N ASN A 32 -2.87 -15.34 2.68
CA ASN A 32 -3.48 -14.28 1.90
C ASN A 32 -3.31 -14.47 0.39
N LEU A 33 -4.19 -13.85 -0.39
CA LEU A 33 -4.21 -13.95 -1.86
C LEU A 33 -4.27 -12.61 -2.57
N TYR A 34 -4.56 -11.52 -1.87
CA TYR A 34 -4.73 -10.21 -2.47
C TYR A 34 -4.02 -9.16 -1.64
N PHE A 35 -3.82 -7.98 -2.23
CA PHE A 35 -3.52 -6.79 -1.46
C PHE A 35 -4.32 -5.60 -1.99
N LEU A 36 -4.78 -4.75 -1.08
CA LEU A 36 -5.34 -3.45 -1.37
C LEU A 36 -4.21 -2.43 -1.33
N SER A 37 -4.07 -1.63 -2.37
CA SER A 37 -3.20 -0.45 -2.42
C SER A 37 -4.05 0.80 -2.24
N ILE A 38 -3.57 1.74 -1.42
CA ILE A 38 -4.16 3.06 -1.20
C ILE A 38 -3.04 4.09 -1.36
N ILE A 39 -3.22 5.04 -2.26
CA ILE A 39 -2.17 6.00 -2.63
C ILE A 39 -2.70 7.41 -2.52
N ASP A 40 -2.07 8.23 -1.69
CA ASP A 40 -2.38 9.66 -1.59
C ASP A 40 -1.85 10.43 -2.81
N ASP A 41 -2.69 11.23 -3.46
CA ASP A 41 -2.33 11.93 -4.70
C ASP A 41 -1.24 12.98 -4.49
N PHE A 42 -1.22 13.63 -3.32
CA PHE A 42 -0.32 14.74 -3.05
C PHE A 42 1.10 14.24 -2.70
N SER A 43 1.19 13.42 -1.65
CA SER A 43 2.45 12.88 -1.15
C SER A 43 3.01 11.72 -1.96
N ARG A 44 2.16 11.04 -2.74
CA ARG A 44 2.45 9.72 -3.33
C ARG A 44 2.76 8.64 -2.30
N LYS A 45 2.39 8.85 -1.04
CA LYS A 45 2.54 7.83 -0.02
C LYS A 45 1.63 6.67 -0.35
N ILE A 46 2.21 5.48 -0.31
CA ILE A 46 1.52 4.22 -0.54
C ILE A 46 1.26 3.54 0.81
N ASP A 47 0.04 3.08 1.01
CA ASP A 47 -0.32 2.11 2.04
C ASP A 47 -0.82 0.84 1.35
N VAL A 48 -0.38 -0.32 1.85
CA VAL A 48 -0.85 -1.62 1.37
C VAL A 48 -1.42 -2.43 2.52
N TYR A 49 -2.51 -3.13 2.24
CA TYR A 49 -3.16 -4.05 3.17
C TYR A 49 -3.24 -5.42 2.51
N ILE A 50 -2.55 -6.41 3.08
CA ILE A 50 -2.62 -7.80 2.65
C ILE A 50 -3.95 -8.39 3.12
N ILE A 51 -4.72 -9.03 2.23
CA ILE A 51 -6.06 -9.56 2.54
C ILE A 51 -6.27 -10.97 1.95
N LYS A 52 -7.11 -11.78 2.62
CA LYS A 52 -7.45 -13.14 2.15
C LYS A 52 -8.57 -13.10 1.12
N ARG A 53 -9.55 -12.24 1.34
CA ARG A 53 -10.73 -12.06 0.50
C ARG A 53 -10.94 -10.59 0.19
N LYS A 54 -11.51 -10.33 -0.99
CA LYS A 54 -11.84 -8.99 -1.44
C LYS A 54 -12.96 -8.33 -0.61
N SER A 55 -13.71 -9.11 0.17
CA SER A 55 -14.69 -8.58 1.14
C SER A 55 -14.06 -7.86 2.34
N GLU A 56 -12.75 -8.01 2.59
CA GLU A 56 -12.05 -7.36 3.70
C GLU A 56 -11.68 -5.89 3.41
N VAL A 57 -11.88 -5.43 2.17
CA VAL A 57 -11.49 -4.10 1.70
C VAL A 57 -12.11 -2.98 2.52
N LEU A 58 -13.41 -3.09 2.86
CA LEU A 58 -14.11 -2.08 3.64
C LEU A 58 -13.45 -1.87 5.01
N GLU A 59 -13.10 -2.96 5.69
CA GLU A 59 -12.46 -2.91 7.01
C GLU A 59 -11.02 -2.41 6.92
N CYS A 60 -10.27 -2.80 5.89
CA CYS A 60 -8.95 -2.23 5.62
C CYS A 60 -9.02 -0.71 5.34
N PHE A 61 -10.01 -0.27 4.57
CA PHE A 61 -10.21 1.15 4.28
C PHE A 61 -10.57 1.95 5.53
N LYS A 62 -11.47 1.44 6.40
CA LYS A 62 -11.77 2.08 7.68
C LYS A 62 -10.51 2.26 8.54
N LYS A 63 -9.67 1.21 8.63
CA LYS A 63 -8.38 1.29 9.34
C LYS A 63 -7.47 2.35 8.75
N TYR A 64 -7.36 2.40 7.43
CA TYR A 64 -6.59 3.44 6.73
C TYR A 64 -7.13 4.84 7.05
N LEU A 65 -8.43 5.04 6.89
CA LEU A 65 -9.11 6.32 7.07
C LEU A 65 -8.90 6.86 8.48
N TYR A 66 -9.29 6.11 9.50
CA TYR A 66 -9.21 6.58 10.88
C TYR A 66 -7.77 6.84 11.32
N ARG A 67 -6.83 5.99 10.93
CA ARG A 67 -5.41 6.20 11.22
C ARG A 67 -4.90 7.47 10.55
N SER A 68 -5.13 7.61 9.23
CA SER A 68 -4.56 8.72 8.45
C SER A 68 -5.13 10.07 8.88
N GLU A 69 -6.44 10.14 9.15
CA GLU A 69 -7.07 11.38 9.63
C GLU A 69 -6.59 11.77 11.02
N ARG A 70 -6.31 10.80 11.90
CA ARG A 70 -5.75 11.05 13.24
C ARG A 70 -4.28 11.44 13.18
N GLU A 71 -3.48 10.79 12.35
CA GLU A 71 -2.07 11.10 12.16
C GLU A 71 -1.87 12.53 11.62
N LEU A 72 -2.70 12.96 10.68
CA LEU A 72 -2.55 14.23 9.97
C LEU A 72 -3.42 15.35 10.51
N ASN A 73 -4.41 15.03 11.36
CA ASN A 73 -5.47 15.95 11.77
C ASN A 73 -6.18 16.62 10.57
N VAL A 74 -6.38 15.86 9.49
CA VAL A 74 -7.02 16.30 8.23
C VAL A 74 -8.05 15.26 7.81
N LYS A 75 -9.16 15.70 7.21
CA LYS A 75 -10.23 14.81 6.72
C LYS A 75 -10.01 14.39 5.27
N LEU A 76 -10.29 13.11 4.97
CA LEU A 76 -10.25 12.61 3.60
C LEU A 76 -11.43 13.19 2.80
N LYS A 77 -11.13 13.81 1.65
CA LYS A 77 -12.17 14.46 0.83
C LYS A 77 -12.68 13.59 -0.31
N CYS A 78 -11.79 12.81 -0.94
CA CYS A 78 -12.14 12.06 -2.13
C CYS A 78 -11.43 10.71 -2.21
N VAL A 79 -12.17 9.68 -2.60
CA VAL A 79 -11.66 8.36 -2.95
C VAL A 79 -11.90 8.13 -4.42
N ARG A 80 -10.86 7.71 -5.15
CA ARG A 80 -10.96 7.28 -6.54
C ARG A 80 -10.66 5.80 -6.68
N THR A 81 -11.56 5.07 -7.35
CA THR A 81 -11.47 3.65 -7.63
C THR A 81 -11.57 3.40 -9.14
N ASP A 82 -11.02 2.29 -9.64
CA ASP A 82 -11.38 1.85 -10.99
C ASP A 82 -12.83 1.35 -11.02
N ASN A 83 -13.38 1.21 -12.23
CA ASN A 83 -14.65 0.53 -12.47
C ASN A 83 -14.55 -1.00 -12.30
N GLY A 84 -13.35 -1.55 -12.18
CA GLY A 84 -13.08 -2.99 -11.97
C GLY A 84 -13.31 -3.43 -10.52
N LEU A 85 -13.25 -2.51 -9.58
CA LEU A 85 -13.58 -2.66 -8.17
C LEU A 85 -15.10 -2.80 -7.97
N LYS A 86 -15.66 -3.93 -8.43
CA LYS A 86 -16.97 -4.46 -8.02
C LYS A 86 -17.05 -4.79 -6.51
N PHE A 87 -16.07 -4.36 -5.70
CA PHE A 87 -16.02 -4.53 -4.23
C PHE A 87 -16.52 -3.31 -3.48
N CYS A 88 -16.84 -2.21 -4.16
CA CYS A 88 -17.63 -1.15 -3.54
C CYS A 88 -19.04 -1.72 -3.33
N SER A 89 -19.19 -2.49 -2.25
CA SER A 89 -20.48 -2.90 -1.77
C SER A 89 -21.30 -1.65 -1.45
N ASN A 90 -22.63 -1.77 -1.44
CA ASN A 90 -23.50 -0.70 -0.96
C ASN A 90 -23.02 -0.15 0.39
N ALA A 91 -22.45 -1.00 1.26
CA ALA A 91 -21.89 -0.59 2.54
C ALA A 91 -20.66 0.35 2.42
N PHE A 92 -19.80 0.16 1.41
CA PHE A 92 -18.68 1.07 1.16
C PHE A 92 -19.17 2.44 0.68
N GLU A 93 -20.11 2.46 -0.25
CA GLU A 93 -20.72 3.70 -0.75
C GLU A 93 -21.49 4.44 0.36
N GLN A 94 -22.24 3.70 1.18
CA GLN A 94 -22.94 4.24 2.35
C GLN A 94 -21.97 4.83 3.37
N LEU A 95 -20.85 4.16 3.64
CA LEU A 95 -19.81 4.69 4.51
C LEU A 95 -19.25 6.02 3.97
N LEU A 96 -18.87 6.06 2.69
CA LEU A 96 -18.32 7.28 2.09
C LEU A 96 -19.34 8.42 2.11
N SER A 97 -20.58 8.14 1.70
CA SER A 97 -21.68 9.12 1.70
C SER A 97 -21.97 9.63 3.12
N GLY A 98 -22.06 8.74 4.11
CA GLY A 98 -22.30 9.11 5.51
C GLY A 98 -21.19 9.94 6.14
N LEU A 99 -19.97 9.86 5.60
CA LEU A 99 -18.82 10.68 6.01
C LEU A 99 -18.61 11.92 5.13
N GLY A 100 -19.44 12.12 4.09
CA GLY A 100 -19.29 13.21 3.13
C GLY A 100 -18.07 13.08 2.20
N ILE A 101 -17.52 11.88 2.04
CA ILE A 101 -16.35 11.62 1.19
C ILE A 101 -16.83 11.40 -0.26
N LYS A 102 -16.30 12.20 -1.19
CA LYS A 102 -16.65 12.09 -2.61
C LYS A 102 -16.06 10.80 -3.21
N MET A 103 -16.91 9.95 -3.77
CA MET A 103 -16.48 8.80 -4.56
C MET A 103 -16.33 9.20 -6.04
N GLU A 104 -15.16 8.95 -6.62
CA GLU A 104 -14.90 9.10 -8.05
C GLU A 104 -14.64 7.72 -8.68
N ARG A 105 -15.42 7.38 -9.72
CA ARG A 105 -15.21 6.17 -10.51
C ARG A 105 -14.63 6.54 -11.86
N THR A 106 -13.56 5.88 -12.28
CA THR A 106 -13.00 6.14 -13.61
C THR A 106 -13.77 5.39 -14.68
N SER A 107 -14.25 6.10 -15.70
CA SER A 107 -14.90 5.49 -16.87
C SER A 107 -13.98 4.46 -17.54
N VAL A 108 -14.57 3.38 -18.05
CA VAL A 108 -13.89 2.30 -18.80
C VAL A 108 -13.07 2.86 -19.97
N TYR A 109 -13.55 3.96 -20.56
CA TYR A 109 -12.97 4.59 -21.74
C TYR A 109 -11.81 5.55 -21.43
N THR A 110 -11.52 5.81 -20.15
CA THR A 110 -10.40 6.67 -19.71
C THR A 110 -9.44 5.95 -18.75
N PRO A 111 -8.68 4.94 -19.22
CA PRO A 111 -7.65 4.26 -18.40
C PRO A 111 -6.61 5.22 -17.81
N ALA A 112 -6.44 6.39 -18.45
CA ALA A 112 -5.54 7.45 -18.01
C ALA A 112 -6.01 8.24 -16.77
N GLN A 113 -7.11 7.88 -16.11
CA GLN A 113 -7.54 8.54 -14.86
C GLN A 113 -7.32 7.70 -13.59
N ASN A 114 -7.25 6.37 -13.67
CA ASN A 114 -7.00 5.49 -12.53
C ASN A 114 -5.58 4.91 -12.46
N GLY A 115 -4.73 5.31 -13.40
CA GLY A 115 -3.42 4.70 -13.57
C GLY A 115 -2.45 4.97 -12.43
N VAL A 116 -2.79 5.70 -11.37
CA VAL A 116 -1.87 5.88 -10.23
C VAL A 116 -1.77 4.59 -9.41
N ALA A 117 -2.90 4.02 -8.96
CA ALA A 117 -2.90 2.79 -8.18
C ALA A 117 -2.64 1.55 -9.06
N GLU A 118 -3.25 1.48 -10.24
CA GLU A 118 -3.01 0.38 -11.19
C GLU A 118 -1.52 0.31 -11.62
N ARG A 119 -0.89 1.46 -11.91
CA ARG A 119 0.54 1.49 -12.25
C ARG A 119 1.45 1.36 -11.04
N PHE A 120 0.96 1.42 -9.81
CA PHE A 120 1.75 1.01 -8.65
C PHE A 120 1.81 -0.51 -8.52
N ASN A 121 0.69 -1.21 -8.78
CA ASN A 121 0.62 -2.66 -8.61
C ASN A 121 1.61 -3.42 -9.50
N ARG A 122 1.83 -2.95 -10.74
CA ARG A 122 2.83 -3.55 -11.66
C ARG A 122 4.27 -3.52 -11.13
N PRO A 123 4.89 -2.35 -10.86
CA PRO A 123 6.23 -2.28 -10.29
C PRO A 123 6.31 -2.89 -8.89
N ALA A 124 5.21 -2.93 -8.12
CA ALA A 124 5.18 -3.66 -6.85
C ALA A 124 5.39 -5.16 -7.04
N VAL A 125 4.70 -5.78 -8.00
CA VAL A 125 4.86 -7.21 -8.32
C VAL A 125 6.25 -7.51 -8.90
N GLU A 126 6.77 -6.64 -9.76
CA GLU A 126 8.14 -6.76 -10.27
C GLU A 126 9.18 -6.66 -9.14
N GLY A 127 8.98 -5.73 -8.21
CA GLY A 127 9.81 -5.58 -7.01
C GLY A 127 9.77 -6.82 -6.13
N ILE A 128 8.58 -7.36 -5.84
CA ILE A 128 8.41 -8.61 -5.09
C ILE A 128 9.18 -9.75 -5.74
N ARG A 129 9.03 -9.95 -7.06
CA ARG A 129 9.74 -11.01 -7.79
C ARG A 129 11.25 -10.86 -7.67
N SER A 130 11.76 -9.64 -7.85
CA SER A 130 13.18 -9.34 -7.76
C SER A 130 13.73 -9.64 -6.37
N MET A 131 13.02 -9.20 -5.31
CA MET A 131 13.43 -9.43 -3.92
C MET A 131 13.41 -10.90 -3.53
N LEU A 132 12.42 -11.67 -4.01
CA LEU A 132 12.34 -13.11 -3.77
C LEU A 132 13.45 -13.88 -4.51
N GLN A 133 13.73 -13.49 -5.75
CA GLN A 133 14.80 -14.11 -6.55
C GLN A 133 16.18 -13.85 -5.93
N ASP A 134 16.45 -12.62 -5.50
CA ASP A 134 17.72 -12.22 -4.87
C ASP A 134 17.92 -12.90 -3.50
N SER A 135 16.87 -12.98 -2.68
CA SER A 135 16.95 -13.60 -1.35
C SER A 135 16.93 -15.13 -1.34
N GLY A 136 16.52 -15.78 -2.44
CA GLY A 136 16.29 -17.22 -2.48
C GLY A 136 15.10 -17.71 -1.63
N LEU A 137 14.27 -16.80 -1.10
CA LEU A 137 13.11 -17.16 -0.30
C LEU A 137 11.97 -17.72 -1.16
N LYS A 138 11.14 -18.58 -0.55
CA LYS A 138 10.00 -19.20 -1.22
C LYS A 138 8.97 -18.14 -1.66
N PRO A 139 8.22 -18.36 -2.76
CA PRO A 139 7.18 -17.44 -3.22
C PRO A 139 6.09 -17.08 -2.17
N GLN A 140 5.93 -17.90 -1.13
CA GLN A 140 5.02 -17.65 -0.01
C GLN A 140 5.36 -16.38 0.80
N PHE A 141 6.59 -15.86 0.68
CA PHE A 141 7.03 -14.61 1.31
C PHE A 141 6.62 -13.35 0.51
N TRP A 142 5.78 -13.47 -0.52
CA TRP A 142 5.42 -12.34 -1.37
C TRP A 142 4.77 -11.17 -0.60
N ALA A 143 4.04 -11.46 0.49
CA ALA A 143 3.38 -10.43 1.29
C ALA A 143 4.42 -9.62 2.08
N GLU A 144 5.39 -10.28 2.69
CA GLU A 144 6.51 -9.67 3.42
C GLU A 144 7.41 -8.89 2.45
N ALA A 145 7.64 -9.43 1.26
CA ALA A 145 8.36 -8.74 0.18
C ALA A 145 7.62 -7.46 -0.24
N LEU A 146 6.29 -7.51 -0.40
CA LEU A 146 5.48 -6.33 -0.73
C LEU A 146 5.58 -5.25 0.35
N LEU A 147 5.43 -5.65 1.63
CA LEU A 147 5.53 -4.72 2.76
C LEU A 147 6.90 -4.05 2.79
N THR A 148 7.96 -4.82 2.56
CA THR A 148 9.33 -4.30 2.50
C THR A 148 9.50 -3.35 1.30
N PHE A 149 9.02 -3.74 0.11
CA PHE A 149 9.07 -2.92 -1.09
C PHE A 149 8.38 -1.57 -0.88
N VAL A 150 7.17 -1.55 -0.31
CA VAL A 150 6.42 -0.31 -0.03
C VAL A 150 7.13 0.54 1.02
N HIS A 151 7.67 -0.07 2.07
CA HIS A 151 8.42 0.63 3.10
C HIS A 151 9.65 1.35 2.54
N VAL A 152 10.37 0.70 1.62
CA VAL A 152 11.49 1.30 0.88
C VAL A 152 11.00 2.38 -0.07
N LYS A 153 9.96 2.11 -0.89
CA LYS A 153 9.44 3.08 -1.86
C LYS A 153 8.96 4.38 -1.24
N ASN A 154 8.30 4.32 -0.09
CA ASN A 154 7.88 5.53 0.63
C ASN A 154 9.06 6.37 1.17
N ARG A 155 10.28 5.82 1.18
CA ARG A 155 11.54 6.47 1.59
C ARG A 155 12.47 6.74 0.41
N CYS A 156 12.05 6.46 -0.82
CA CYS A 156 12.74 6.89 -2.03
C CYS A 156 12.12 8.20 -2.54
N VAL A 157 12.95 9.08 -3.08
CA VAL A 157 12.47 10.29 -3.76
C VAL A 157 11.63 9.91 -4.97
N HIS A 158 10.56 10.66 -5.22
CA HIS A 158 9.72 10.49 -6.38
C HIS A 158 9.88 11.71 -7.30
N LYS A 159 9.82 11.52 -8.63
CA LYS A 159 10.03 12.61 -9.60
C LYS A 159 9.06 13.78 -9.37
N LEU A 160 7.83 13.49 -8.93
CA LEU A 160 6.78 14.48 -8.71
C LEU A 160 6.81 15.14 -7.33
N THR A 161 7.64 14.67 -6.39
CA THR A 161 7.63 15.12 -4.99
C THR A 161 8.69 16.17 -4.68
N GLY A 162 9.29 16.79 -5.70
CA GLY A 162 10.26 17.87 -5.54
C GLY A 162 11.46 17.48 -4.66
N ASN A 163 12.04 16.30 -4.91
CA ASN A 163 13.15 15.71 -4.14
C ASN A 163 12.84 15.33 -2.68
N LYS A 164 11.59 15.41 -2.23
CA LYS A 164 11.17 14.85 -0.94
C LYS A 164 10.72 13.41 -1.08
N THR A 165 10.88 12.62 -0.02
CA THR A 165 10.30 11.27 0.03
C THR A 165 8.80 11.34 0.33
N PRO A 166 7.98 10.38 -0.15
CA PRO A 166 6.55 10.36 0.17
C PRO A 166 6.26 10.40 1.68
N ILE A 167 7.05 9.69 2.49
CA ILE A 167 6.88 9.71 3.95
C ILE A 167 7.30 11.03 4.59
N GLU A 168 8.27 11.74 4.01
CA GLU A 168 8.65 13.09 4.47
C GLU A 168 7.54 14.11 4.18
N ILE A 169 6.88 14.02 3.03
CA ILE A 169 5.71 14.87 2.75
C ILE A 169 4.56 14.54 3.70
N TRP A 170 4.33 13.25 3.96
CA TRP A 170 3.26 12.80 4.86
C TRP A 170 3.48 13.23 6.31
N THR A 171 4.68 13.02 6.84
CA THR A 171 4.98 13.23 8.28
C THR A 171 5.57 14.60 8.57
N GLY A 172 5.97 15.36 7.55
CA GLY A 172 6.76 16.58 7.68
C GLY A 172 8.21 16.33 8.11
N SER A 173 8.63 15.08 8.33
CA SER A 173 9.93 14.73 8.89
C SER A 173 10.72 13.81 7.96
N ARG A 174 12.01 14.11 7.76
CA ARG A 174 12.87 13.28 6.92
C ARG A 174 13.11 11.91 7.58
N PRO A 175 12.83 10.79 6.90
CA PRO A 175 13.01 9.46 7.48
C PRO A 175 14.51 9.09 7.56
N SER A 176 14.89 8.36 8.62
CA SER A 176 16.14 7.60 8.62
C SER A 176 15.98 6.32 7.79
N VAL A 177 17.06 5.89 7.14
CA VAL A 177 17.17 4.60 6.42
C VAL A 177 18.30 3.72 6.98
N ARG A 178 18.95 4.12 8.08
CA ARG A 178 20.08 3.39 8.68
C ARG A 178 19.73 1.99 9.16
N HIS A 179 18.46 1.76 9.47
CA HIS A 179 17.95 0.47 9.94
C HIS A 179 17.65 -0.51 8.79
N PHE A 180 17.80 -0.10 7.53
CA PHE A 180 17.52 -0.97 6.41
C PHE A 180 18.49 -2.16 6.37
N ARG A 181 17.93 -3.33 6.09
CA ARG A 181 18.65 -4.57 5.82
C ARG A 181 18.15 -5.14 4.50
N ILE A 182 18.99 -5.93 3.85
CA ILE A 182 18.63 -6.63 2.62
C ILE A 182 17.48 -7.59 2.96
N PHE A 183 16.47 -7.65 2.10
CA PHE A 183 15.36 -8.58 2.30
C PHE A 183 15.87 -10.03 2.29
N GLY A 184 15.43 -10.83 3.26
CA GLY A 184 15.96 -12.18 3.46
C GLY A 184 17.25 -12.27 4.28
N SER A 185 17.73 -11.16 4.86
CA SER A 185 18.84 -11.19 5.82
C SER A 185 18.53 -12.12 7.01
N LEU A 186 19.55 -12.81 7.51
CA LEU A 186 19.45 -13.64 8.70
C LEU A 186 19.00 -12.80 9.91
N ALA A 187 17.97 -13.27 10.61
CA ALA A 187 17.45 -12.65 11.82
C ALA A 187 17.47 -13.67 12.97
N HIS A 188 18.02 -13.27 14.12
CA HIS A 188 17.99 -14.07 15.34
C HIS A 188 16.85 -13.57 16.23
N VAL A 189 15.98 -14.49 16.65
CA VAL A 189 14.88 -14.20 17.57
C VAL A 189 15.29 -14.67 18.96
N TYR A 190 15.20 -13.79 19.95
CA TYR A 190 15.41 -14.18 21.34
C TYR A 190 14.28 -15.11 21.80
N ILE A 191 14.64 -16.34 22.20
CA ILE A 191 13.71 -17.28 22.81
C ILE A 191 13.83 -17.09 24.34
N PRO A 192 12.73 -16.73 25.04
CA PRO A 192 12.73 -16.64 26.49
C PRO A 192 13.19 -17.94 27.14
N SER A 193 13.94 -17.82 28.23
CA SER A 193 14.58 -18.94 28.95
C SER A 193 13.58 -20.05 29.30
N GLU A 194 12.34 -19.68 29.63
CA GLU A 194 11.24 -20.59 29.98
C GLU A 194 10.79 -21.50 28.82
N ARG A 195 11.07 -21.09 27.59
CA ARG A 195 10.73 -21.83 26.35
C ARG A 195 11.93 -22.52 25.72
N ARG A 196 13.13 -22.38 26.31
CA ARG A 196 14.31 -23.12 25.85
C ARG A 196 14.24 -24.54 26.38
N ASN A 197 14.42 -25.52 25.50
CA ASN A 197 14.69 -26.87 25.96
C ASN A 197 16.19 -27.00 26.32
N LYS A 198 16.56 -28.02 27.11
CA LYS A 198 17.94 -28.22 27.63
C LYS A 198 19.04 -28.32 26.55
N LEU A 199 18.68 -28.42 25.27
CA LEU A 199 19.59 -28.62 24.14
C LEU A 199 19.56 -27.45 23.14
N GLN A 200 18.80 -26.40 23.41
CA GLN A 200 18.78 -25.17 22.61
C GLN A 200 19.64 -24.10 23.30
N PRO A 201 20.49 -23.38 22.56
CA PRO A 201 21.29 -22.28 23.12
C PRO A 201 20.41 -21.16 23.72
#